data_AF-A0A0S7ZMH2-F1
#
_entry.id   AF-A0A0S7ZMH2-F1
#
_cell.length_a   1.000
_cell.length_b   1.000
_cell.length_c   1.000
_cell.angle_alpha   90.00
_cell.angle_beta   90.00
_cell.angle_gamma   90.00
#
_symmetry.space_group_name_H-M   'P 1'
#
loop_
_entity.id
_entity.type
_entity.pdbx_description
1 polymer ?
#
loop_
_entity_poly.entity_id
_entity_poly.type
_entity_poly.pdbx_seq_one_letter_code
_entity_poly.pdbx_strand_id
1 'polypeptide(L)'
;MRLIDTLQYAVSALFRHRIRTVLILLAMSIGVASIIILTSLGKGAQRYVQGEFASLGTNLVIVIPGRTETTGGAPTMFIGETPRDLTLDDAQALTYHYSVRRIAPLVVGQAAISYGG
;
A
#
# COMPACT_ATOMS: atom_id res chain seq x y z
N MET A 1 -22.06 -2.86 -51.51
CA MET A 1 -20.68 -3.36 -51.25
C MET A 1 -20.75 -4.33 -50.10
N ARG A 2 -20.22 -5.55 -50.23
CA ARG A 2 -20.27 -6.54 -49.14
C ARG A 2 -19.16 -6.22 -48.13
N LEU A 3 -19.40 -6.48 -46.84
CA LEU A 3 -18.41 -6.26 -45.76
C LEU A 3 -17.09 -7.01 -46.01
N ILE A 4 -17.17 -8.15 -46.68
CA ILE A 4 -16.02 -8.97 -47.08
C ILE A 4 -15.14 -8.21 -48.09
N ASP A 5 -15.74 -7.59 -49.11
CA ASP A 5 -15.01 -6.83 -50.12
C ASP A 5 -14.27 -5.64 -49.48
N THR A 6 -14.92 -4.95 -48.54
CA THR A 6 -14.30 -3.82 -47.82
C THR A 6 -13.14 -4.25 -46.93
N LEU A 7 -13.24 -5.40 -46.28
CA LEU A 7 -12.18 -5.93 -45.42
C LEU A 7 -10.97 -6.39 -46.26
N GLN A 8 -11.23 -7.06 -47.38
CA GLN A 8 -10.19 -7.49 -48.31
C GLN A 8 -9.46 -6.31 -48.96
N TYR A 9 -10.19 -5.24 -49.30
CA TYR A 9 -9.62 -3.99 -49.78
C TYR A 9 -8.76 -3.30 -48.71
N ALA A 10 -9.27 -3.18 -47.47
CA ALA A 10 -8.53 -2.56 -46.37
C ALA A 10 -7.23 -3.30 -46.04
N VAL A 11 -7.26 -4.63 -45.97
CA VAL A 11 -6.08 -5.46 -45.75
C VAL A 11 -5.06 -5.26 -46.87
N SER A 12 -5.50 -5.25 -48.13
CA SER A 12 -4.62 -5.01 -49.28
C SER A 12 -3.97 -3.61 -49.24
N ALA A 13 -4.72 -2.59 -48.80
CA ALA A 13 -4.21 -1.24 -48.64
C ALA A 13 -3.14 -1.14 -47.53
N LEU A 14 -3.33 -1.84 -46.41
CA LEU A 14 -2.35 -1.93 -45.32
C LEU A 14 -1.03 -2.57 -45.78
N PHE A 15 -1.12 -3.64 -46.59
CA PHE A 15 0.06 -4.32 -47.15
C PHE A 15 0.78 -3.50 -48.24
N ARG A 16 0.10 -2.58 -48.92
CA ARG A 16 0.72 -1.69 -49.90
C ARG A 16 1.56 -0.59 -49.24
N HIS A 17 1.18 -0.13 -48.05
CA HIS A 17 1.89 0.88 -47.28
C HIS A 17 2.60 0.30 -46.05
N ARG A 18 3.46 -0.71 -46.24
CA ARG A 18 4.08 -1.48 -45.15
C ARG A 18 4.75 -0.63 -44.08
N ILE A 19 5.61 0.32 -44.47
CA ILE A 19 6.36 1.16 -43.51
C ILE A 19 5.41 1.99 -42.64
N ARG A 20 4.43 2.67 -43.26
CA ARG A 20 3.45 3.49 -42.53
C ARG A 20 2.63 2.64 -41.57
N THR A 21 2.13 1.49 -42.03
CA THR A 21 1.36 0.56 -41.21
C THR A 21 2.18 0.06 -40.01
N VAL A 22 3.43 -0.34 -40.22
CA VAL A 22 4.32 -0.81 -39.14
C VAL A 22 4.60 0.29 -38.13
N LEU A 23 4.90 1.51 -38.55
CA LEU A 23 5.19 2.62 -37.63
C LEU A 23 3.96 2.99 -36.77
N ILE A 24 2.76 3.00 -37.35
CA ILE A 24 1.51 3.26 -36.60
C ILE A 24 1.25 2.14 -35.58
N LEU A 25 1.41 0.88 -36.00
CA LEU A 25 1.23 -0.27 -35.10
C LEU A 25 2.24 -0.25 -33.95
N LEU A 26 3.50 0.08 -34.24
CA LEU A 26 4.56 0.14 -33.25
C LEU A 26 4.29 1.26 -32.23
N ALA A 27 3.92 2.46 -32.69
CA ALA A 27 3.53 3.57 -31.82
C ALA A 27 2.36 3.18 -30.90
N MET A 28 1.31 2.56 -31.45
CA MET A 28 0.15 2.12 -30.67
C MET A 28 0.52 1.02 -29.67
N SER A 29 1.36 0.06 -30.07
CA SER A 29 1.78 -1.04 -29.19
C SER A 29 2.59 -0.55 -27.99
N ILE A 30 3.51 0.41 -28.19
CA ILE A 30 4.31 0.98 -27.11
C ILE A 30 3.39 1.77 -26.16
N GLY A 31 2.46 2.55 -26.71
CA GLY A 31 1.48 3.30 -25.92
C GLY A 31 0.66 2.38 -25.01
N VAL A 32 0.02 1.35 -25.59
CA VAL A 32 -0.82 0.42 -24.82
C VAL A 32 0.02 -0.42 -23.84
N ALA A 33 1.20 -0.89 -24.26
CA ALA A 33 2.09 -1.66 -23.38
C ALA A 33 2.51 -0.86 -22.14
N SER A 34 2.87 0.41 -22.31
CA SER A 34 3.27 1.27 -21.17
C SER A 34 2.16 1.41 -20.12
N ILE A 35 0.91 1.58 -20.57
CA ILE A 35 -0.25 1.71 -19.69
C ILE A 35 -0.53 0.40 -18.97
N ILE A 36 -0.46 -0.74 -19.67
CA ILE A 36 -0.66 -2.06 -19.06
C ILE A 36 0.40 -2.34 -18.01
N ILE A 37 1.67 -2.05 -18.30
CA ILE A 37 2.78 -2.25 -17.36
C ILE A 37 2.56 -1.39 -16.11
N LEU A 38 2.30 -0.09 -16.29
CA LEU A 38 2.11 0.82 -15.15
C LEU A 38 0.92 0.42 -14.29
N THR A 39 -0.22 0.09 -14.90
CA THR A 39 -1.44 -0.27 -14.17
C THR A 39 -1.33 -1.62 -13.47
N SER A 40 -0.70 -2.61 -14.11
CA SER A 40 -0.46 -3.92 -13.49
C SER A 40 0.49 -3.81 -12.31
N LEU A 41 1.57 -3.03 -12.45
CA LEU A 41 2.52 -2.78 -11.37
C LEU A 41 1.86 -2.05 -10.20
N GLY A 42 1.10 -0.97 -10.48
CA GLY A 42 0.38 -0.22 -9.45
C GLY A 42 -0.61 -1.09 -8.67
N LYS A 43 -1.40 -1.91 -9.37
CA LYS A 43 -2.32 -2.86 -8.73
C LYS A 43 -1.59 -3.94 -7.95
N GLY A 44 -0.45 -4.42 -8.45
CA GLY A 44 0.39 -5.40 -7.76
C GLY A 44 0.93 -4.85 -6.45
N ALA A 45 1.52 -3.65 -6.47
CA ALA A 45 2.01 -2.95 -5.29
C ALA A 45 0.89 -2.67 -4.29
N GLN A 46 -0.27 -2.21 -4.75
CA GLN A 46 -1.44 -1.99 -3.89
C GLN A 46 -1.86 -3.27 -3.18
N ARG A 47 -1.93 -4.41 -3.88
CA ARG A 47 -2.27 -5.71 -3.28
C ARG A 47 -1.21 -6.20 -2.30
N TYR A 48 0.07 -6.00 -2.62
CA TYR A 48 1.16 -6.36 -1.73
C TYR A 48 1.05 -5.61 -0.40
N VAL A 49 0.92 -4.28 -0.47
CA VAL A 49 0.75 -3.43 0.71
C VAL A 49 -0.51 -3.82 1.48
N GLN A 50 -1.64 -4.03 0.80
CA GLN A 50 -2.86 -4.51 1.45
C GLN A 50 -2.69 -5.87 2.13
N GLY A 51 -1.93 -6.79 1.53
CA GLY A 51 -1.63 -8.10 2.14
C GLY A 51 -0.82 -7.97 3.42
N GLU A 52 0.23 -7.14 3.41
CA GLU A 52 1.04 -6.84 4.59
C GLU A 52 0.19 -6.23 5.70
N PHE A 53 -0.64 -5.23 5.39
CA PHE A 53 -1.51 -4.60 6.39
C PHE A 53 -2.67 -5.52 6.82
N ALA A 54 -3.22 -6.34 5.94
CA ALA A 54 -4.24 -7.32 6.30
C ALA A 54 -3.70 -8.37 7.28
N SER A 55 -2.41 -8.71 7.20
CA SER A 55 -1.76 -9.62 8.15
C SER A 55 -1.71 -9.03 9.58
N LEU A 56 -1.68 -7.70 9.72
CA LEU A 56 -1.79 -7.00 11.00
C LEU A 56 -3.23 -6.98 11.55
N GLY A 57 -4.22 -7.20 10.70
CA GLY A 57 -5.65 -7.19 11.02
C GLY A 57 -6.40 -6.00 10.40
N THR A 58 -7.60 -6.24 9.90
CA THR A 58 -8.37 -5.28 9.08
C THR A 58 -9.07 -4.17 9.87
N ASN A 59 -8.95 -4.13 11.20
CA ASN A 59 -9.69 -3.20 12.06
C ASN A 59 -8.91 -2.83 13.33
N LEU A 60 -7.63 -2.50 13.15
CA LEU A 60 -6.71 -2.16 14.25
C LEU A 60 -6.65 -0.63 14.44
N VAL A 61 -6.80 -0.17 15.68
CA VAL A 61 -6.55 1.22 16.08
C VAL A 61 -5.38 1.20 17.06
N ILE A 62 -4.26 1.82 16.69
CA ILE A 62 -3.07 1.93 17.53
C ILE A 62 -3.11 3.30 18.20
N VAL A 63 -3.20 3.32 19.53
CA VAL A 63 -3.16 4.55 20.34
C VAL A 63 -1.76 4.68 20.92
N ILE A 64 -1.04 5.71 20.50
CA ILE A 64 0.30 6.04 21.01
C ILE A 64 0.18 7.37 21.74
N PRO A 65 0.67 7.48 23.00
CA PRO A 65 0.59 8.74 23.73
C PRO A 65 1.42 9.81 22.99
N GLY A 66 0.82 10.98 22.81
CA GLY A 66 1.50 12.11 22.18
C GLY A 66 2.60 12.68 23.08
N ARG A 67 3.64 13.25 22.48
CA ARG A 67 4.68 14.00 23.18
C ARG A 67 4.46 15.49 23.03
N THR A 68 4.89 16.24 24.04
CA THR A 68 4.92 17.71 24.00
C THR A 68 6.18 18.26 23.29
N GLU A 69 7.20 17.43 23.02
CA GLU A 69 8.41 17.88 22.35
C GLU A 69 8.36 17.72 20.82
N THR A 70 8.25 18.87 20.13
CA THR A 70 8.31 19.07 18.68
C THR A 70 9.75 18.98 18.13
N THR A 71 10.49 17.92 18.42
CA THR A 71 11.80 17.69 17.78
C THR A 71 11.75 16.42 16.95
N GLY A 72 11.88 16.58 15.63
CA GLY A 72 11.81 15.50 14.63
C GLY A 72 12.96 14.50 14.76
N GLY A 73 12.84 13.57 15.70
CA GLY A 73 13.80 12.48 15.94
C GLY A 73 13.29 11.10 15.51
N ALA A 74 14.23 10.22 15.20
CA ALA A 74 14.06 8.86 14.65
C ALA A 74 13.06 7.96 15.43
N PRO A 75 12.47 6.93 14.78
CA PRO A 75 11.51 6.00 15.38
C PRO A 75 12.05 5.15 16.54
N THR A 76 13.34 5.22 16.90
CA THR A 76 13.86 4.59 18.13
C THR A 76 13.57 5.40 19.38
N MET A 77 13.07 6.64 19.22
CA MET A 77 12.83 7.54 20.34
C MET A 77 11.51 7.30 21.05
N PHE A 78 10.59 6.39 20.64
CA PHE A 78 9.27 6.16 21.28
C PHE A 78 9.29 5.84 22.80
N ILE A 79 10.47 5.70 23.41
CA ILE A 79 10.72 5.50 24.84
C ILE A 79 11.13 6.85 25.45
N GLY A 80 10.20 7.59 26.05
CA GLY A 80 10.49 8.93 26.59
C GLY A 80 9.24 9.48 27.27
N GLU A 81 9.44 10.07 28.46
CA GLU A 81 8.38 10.51 29.37
C GLU A 81 7.32 11.34 28.65
N THR A 82 6.10 10.82 28.64
CA THR A 82 4.93 11.55 28.19
C THR A 82 4.29 12.26 29.38
N PRO A 83 3.90 13.54 29.27
CA PRO A 83 3.21 14.22 30.37
C PRO A 83 1.79 13.67 30.63
N ARG A 84 1.28 12.79 29.75
CA ARG A 84 0.12 11.94 29.96
C ARG A 84 0.41 10.53 29.51
N ASP A 85 0.70 9.66 30.47
CA ASP A 85 0.86 8.24 30.20
C ASP A 85 -0.49 7.58 29.91
N LEU A 86 -0.48 6.63 28.97
CA LEU A 86 -1.59 5.70 28.82
C LEU A 86 -1.53 4.71 29.97
N THR A 87 -2.57 4.68 30.79
CA THR A 87 -2.66 3.76 31.93
C THR A 87 -3.36 2.46 31.55
N LEU A 88 -3.21 1.43 32.39
CA LEU A 88 -3.94 0.18 32.22
C LEU A 88 -5.46 0.37 32.38
N ASP A 89 -5.87 1.33 33.21
CA ASP A 89 -7.26 1.67 33.45
C ASP A 89 -7.92 2.26 32.20
N ASP A 90 -7.18 3.09 31.44
CA ASP A 90 -7.64 3.62 30.15
C ASP A 90 -7.90 2.47 29.15
N ALA A 91 -7.02 1.47 29.12
CA ALA A 91 -7.18 0.30 28.27
C ALA A 91 -8.41 -0.53 28.69
N GLN A 92 -8.65 -0.71 29.99
CA GLN A 92 -9.83 -1.42 30.49
C GLN A 92 -11.13 -0.66 30.19
N ALA A 93 -11.13 0.67 30.33
CA ALA A 93 -12.29 1.51 30.03
C ALA A 93 -12.80 1.33 28.59
N LEU A 94 -11.90 1.11 27.63
CA LEU A 94 -12.25 0.84 26.24
C LEU A 94 -13.05 -0.47 26.05
N THR A 95 -12.93 -1.43 26.96
CA THR A 95 -13.64 -2.72 26.88
C THR A 95 -15.15 -2.56 27.08
N TYR A 96 -15.59 -1.48 27.74
CA TYR A 96 -17.02 -1.23 27.95
C TYR A 96 -17.77 -0.81 26.68
N HIS A 97 -17.05 -0.40 25.62
CA HIS A 97 -17.67 0.03 24.38
C HIS A 97 -17.88 -1.13 23.40
N TYR A 98 -19.08 -1.26 22.85
CA TYR A 98 -19.47 -2.38 21.96
C TYR A 98 -18.63 -2.51 20.68
N SER A 99 -18.05 -1.41 20.19
CA SER A 99 -17.17 -1.42 19.01
C SER A 99 -15.78 -2.01 19.26
N VAL A 100 -15.37 -2.19 20.52
CA VAL A 100 -14.03 -2.70 20.87
C VAL A 100 -14.13 -4.19 21.19
N ARG A 101 -13.69 -5.05 20.28
CA ARG A 101 -13.76 -6.52 20.45
C ARG A 101 -12.57 -7.08 21.23
N ARG A 102 -11.38 -6.51 21.06
CA ARG A 102 -10.13 -6.93 21.71
C ARG A 102 -9.25 -5.73 21.97
N ILE A 103 -8.51 -5.78 23.07
CA ILE A 103 -7.48 -4.82 23.45
C ILE A 103 -6.16 -5.57 23.68
N ALA A 104 -5.03 -4.90 23.43
CA ALA A 104 -3.69 -5.41 23.69
C ALA A 104 -2.84 -4.27 24.25
N PRO A 105 -2.77 -4.10 25.60
CA PRO A 105 -1.92 -3.08 26.19
C PRO A 105 -0.45 -3.44 25.96
N LEU A 106 0.33 -2.47 25.49
CA LEU A 106 1.75 -2.62 25.22
C LEU A 106 2.55 -1.75 26.20
N VAL A 107 3.42 -2.37 27.00
CA VAL A 107 4.40 -1.67 27.83
C VAL A 107 5.78 -1.94 27.26
N VAL A 108 6.44 -0.90 26.77
CA VAL A 108 7.80 -0.99 26.22
C VAL A 108 8.76 -0.46 27.25
N GLY A 109 9.62 -1.33 27.78
CA GLY A 109 10.66 -0.98 28.76
C GLY A 109 11.97 -1.67 28.42
N GLN A 110 13.08 -1.10 28.88
CA GLN A 110 14.39 -1.74 28.82
C GLN A 110 14.67 -2.42 30.15
N ALA A 111 15.05 -3.70 30.12
CA ALA A 111 15.50 -4.43 31.30
C ALA A 111 17.00 -4.71 31.16
N ALA A 112 17.79 -4.39 32.19
CA ALA A 112 19.19 -4.78 32.23
C ALA A 112 19.28 -6.29 32.48
N ILE A 113 19.83 -7.02 31.52
CA ILE A 113 20.07 -8.45 31.63
C ILE A 113 21.57 -8.61 31.95
N SER A 114 21.90 -8.99 33.18
CA SER A 114 23.27 -9.36 33.57
C SER A 114 23.36 -10.88 33.65
N TYR A 115 24.38 -11.44 33.00
CA TYR A 115 24.73 -12.86 33.11
C TYR A 115 26.23 -12.97 33.38
N GLY A 116 26.58 -13.40 34.60
CA GLY A 116 27.94 -13.33 35.12
C GLY A 116 28.32 -11.89 35.45
N GLY A 117 28.82 -11.67 36.67
CA GLY A 117 29.21 -10.34 37.15
C GLY A 117 30.24 -9.64 36.27
#